data_AF-A0A7C6YHP7-F1
#
_entry.id   AF-A0A7C6YHP7-F1
#
_cell.length_a   1.000
_cell.length_b   1.000
_cell.length_c   1.000
_cell.angle_alpha   90.00
_cell.angle_beta   90.00
_cell.angle_gamma   90.00
#
_symmetry.space_group_name_H-M   'P 1'
#
loop_
_entity.id
_entity.type
_entity.pdbx_description
1 polymer ?
#
loop_
_entity_poly.entity_id
_entity_poly.type
_entity_poly.pdbx_seq_one_letter_code
_entity_poly.pdbx_strand_id
1 'polypeptide(L)'
;MKNSIKVLVLLLALALILAAGCAQSEDDTETPEPGGENGNEVIGDDNEDNGNEVVGDGNGNGENEAPSDEVKQDSGTYLGQIDGHTIEIRISGVPEEKDPRAFQLSGKVQEEFESYGFETGDQVKFKYTVQEHGQVSTMTIIEIEKIQNC
;
A
#
# COMPACT_ATOMS: atom_id res chain seq x y z
N MET A 1 8.63 -45.84 -12.58
CA MET A 1 7.65 -46.64 -11.81
C MET A 1 7.86 -46.61 -10.30
N LYS A 2 9.10 -46.62 -9.76
CA LYS A 2 9.34 -46.57 -8.30
C LYS A 2 9.08 -45.20 -7.64
N ASN A 3 9.21 -44.11 -8.40
CA ASN A 3 8.98 -42.75 -7.89
C ASN A 3 7.48 -42.37 -7.93
N SER A 4 6.74 -42.94 -8.87
CA SER A 4 5.29 -42.73 -9.06
C SER A 4 4.48 -43.21 -7.85
N ILE A 5 4.91 -44.31 -7.22
CA ILE A 5 4.25 -44.89 -6.04
C ILE A 5 4.47 -44.02 -4.79
N LYS A 6 5.66 -43.43 -4.63
CA LYS A 6 5.94 -42.52 -3.50
C LYS A 6 5.13 -41.23 -3.59
N VAL A 7 4.95 -40.70 -4.80
CA VAL A 7 4.11 -39.52 -5.05
C VAL A 7 2.63 -39.84 -4.77
N LEU A 8 2.15 -41.02 -5.19
CA LEU A 8 0.77 -41.44 -4.92
C LEU A 8 0.50 -41.61 -3.42
N VAL A 9 1.42 -42.22 -2.66
CA VAL A 9 1.28 -42.38 -1.20
C VAL A 9 1.31 -41.04 -0.47
N LEU A 10 2.13 -40.09 -0.93
CA LEU A 10 2.20 -38.74 -0.35
C LEU A 10 0.89 -37.96 -0.58
N LEU A 11 0.33 -38.02 -1.79
CA LEU A 11 -0.94 -37.37 -2.13
C LEU A 11 -2.12 -37.96 -1.34
N LEU A 12 -2.12 -39.28 -1.10
CA LEU A 12 -3.19 -39.96 -0.37
C LEU A 12 -3.17 -39.60 1.14
N ALA A 13 -1.98 -39.38 1.72
CA ALA A 13 -1.85 -38.91 3.09
C ALA A 13 -2.31 -37.46 3.27
N LEU A 14 -2.08 -36.60 2.27
CA LEU A 14 -2.49 -35.18 2.31
C LEU A 14 -4.01 -35.01 2.24
N ALA A 15 -4.69 -35.87 1.46
CA ALA A 15 -6.15 -35.83 1.31
C ALA A 15 -6.93 -36.17 2.58
N LEU A 16 -6.35 -36.94 3.52
CA LEU A 16 -7.00 -37.34 4.77
C LEU A 16 -7.06 -36.22 5.83
N ILE A 17 -6.28 -35.15 5.68
CA ILE A 17 -6.20 -34.05 6.67
C ILE A 17 -7.36 -33.05 6.49
N LEU A 18 -8.01 -33.02 5.32
CA LEU A 18 -9.03 -32.02 4.97
C LEU A 18 -10.45 -32.34 5.47
N ALA A 19 -10.66 -33.46 6.16
CA ALA A 19 -12.00 -33.90 6.58
C ALA A 19 -12.36 -33.58 8.06
N ALA A 20 -11.54 -32.82 8.78
CA ALA A 20 -11.75 -32.50 10.21
C ALA A 20 -12.05 -31.01 10.48
N GLY A 21 -12.74 -30.32 9.57
CA GLY A 21 -13.18 -28.94 9.74
C GLY A 21 -14.71 -28.84 9.81
N CYS A 22 -15.32 -29.36 10.87
CA CYS A 22 -16.75 -29.16 11.12
C CYS A 22 -16.99 -27.82 11.84
N ALA A 23 -17.77 -26.97 11.16
CA ALA A 23 -18.89 -26.18 11.67
C ALA A 23 -18.78 -25.55 13.07
N GLN A 24 -18.78 -24.21 13.10
CA GLN A 24 -19.34 -23.46 14.22
C GLN A 24 -20.32 -22.40 13.71
N SER A 25 -21.50 -22.47 14.32
CA SER A 25 -22.77 -21.87 13.94
C SER A 25 -22.81 -20.35 14.04
N GLU A 26 -23.74 -19.79 13.28
CA GLU A 26 -24.29 -18.44 13.36
C GLU A 26 -24.73 -18.11 14.80
N ASP A 27 -24.44 -16.90 15.27
CA ASP A 27 -25.08 -16.31 16.45
C ASP A 27 -25.52 -14.87 16.12
N ASP A 28 -26.74 -14.59 16.53
CA ASP A 28 -27.61 -13.50 16.11
C ASP A 28 -27.22 -12.14 16.72
N THR A 29 -27.48 -11.11 15.91
CA THR A 29 -28.14 -9.85 16.27
C THR A 29 -28.17 -9.46 17.76
N GLU A 30 -27.57 -8.31 18.11
CA GLU A 30 -28.24 -7.33 18.99
C GLU A 30 -27.63 -5.93 18.87
N THR A 31 -28.38 -5.02 18.25
CA THR A 31 -28.27 -3.56 18.36
C THR A 31 -28.58 -3.11 19.79
N PRO A 32 -27.88 -2.09 20.30
CA PRO A 32 -28.54 -1.12 21.15
C PRO A 32 -28.18 0.33 20.76
N GLU A 33 -29.16 1.07 20.27
CA GLU A 33 -29.39 2.47 20.71
C GLU A 33 -30.40 2.39 21.87
N PRO A 34 -30.45 3.31 22.87
CA PRO A 34 -30.35 4.77 22.67
C PRO A 34 -29.76 5.62 23.83
N GLY A 35 -29.44 6.88 23.49
CA GLY A 35 -29.86 8.07 24.25
C GLY A 35 -29.08 8.48 25.51
N GLY A 36 -28.79 9.78 25.62
CA GLY A 36 -28.52 10.41 26.93
C GLY A 36 -27.59 11.61 26.87
N GLU A 37 -28.16 12.78 26.63
CA GLU A 37 -27.57 14.09 26.92
C GLU A 37 -27.07 14.15 28.36
N ASN A 38 -25.91 14.75 28.60
CA ASN A 38 -25.65 15.49 29.85
C ASN A 38 -24.48 16.47 29.66
N GLY A 39 -24.79 17.73 29.95
CA GLY A 39 -23.87 18.84 29.87
C GLY A 39 -22.76 18.78 30.91
N ASN A 40 -21.64 19.38 30.55
CA ASN A 40 -20.66 19.85 31.49
C ASN A 40 -20.25 21.26 31.07
N GLU A 41 -20.79 22.25 31.76
CA GLU A 41 -20.19 23.58 31.81
C GLU A 41 -18.84 23.52 32.53
N VAL A 42 -18.15 24.65 32.41
CA VAL A 42 -17.17 25.26 33.31
C VAL A 42 -15.70 25.23 32.84
N ILE A 43 -15.14 26.46 32.91
CA ILE A 43 -13.74 26.89 33.05
C ILE A 43 -12.98 26.91 31.71
N GLY A 44 -12.56 28.03 31.14
CA GLY A 44 -12.14 29.32 31.69
C GLY A 44 -10.87 29.65 30.90
N ASP A 45 -10.98 30.52 29.91
CA ASP A 45 -9.91 30.81 28.93
C ASP A 45 -9.37 32.21 29.19
N ASP A 46 -8.37 32.28 30.07
CA ASP A 46 -7.44 33.40 30.17
C ASP A 46 -6.05 32.86 29.81
N ASN A 47 -5.56 33.13 28.61
CA ASN A 47 -4.12 33.30 28.41
C ASN A 47 -3.75 34.07 27.13
N GLU A 48 -3.44 35.35 27.36
CA GLU A 48 -2.25 36.07 26.90
C GLU A 48 -1.73 35.78 25.47
N ASP A 49 -2.17 36.65 24.55
CA ASP A 49 -1.52 36.96 23.28
C ASP A 49 -0.13 37.57 23.53
N ASN A 50 0.89 36.73 23.43
CA ASN A 50 2.30 37.10 23.55
C ASN A 50 2.88 37.28 22.14
N GLY A 51 2.85 38.51 21.66
CA GLY A 51 3.46 38.91 20.39
C GLY A 51 4.96 38.61 20.39
N ASN A 52 5.40 37.79 19.44
CA ASN A 52 6.82 37.54 19.17
C ASN A 52 7.17 37.92 17.72
N GLU A 53 8.37 38.47 17.61
CA GLU A 53 8.92 39.29 16.53
C GLU A 53 9.08 38.55 15.20
N VAL A 54 8.75 39.26 14.10
CA VAL A 54 9.12 38.89 12.73
C VAL A 54 10.28 39.77 12.29
N VAL A 55 11.50 39.22 12.28
CA VAL A 55 12.52 39.53 11.27
C VAL A 55 13.57 38.42 11.24
N GLY A 56 13.38 37.49 10.31
CA GLY A 56 14.39 36.51 9.91
C GLY A 56 14.93 36.88 8.53
N ASP A 57 16.14 37.43 8.49
CA ASP A 57 16.95 37.65 7.28
C ASP A 57 17.43 36.30 6.74
N GLY A 58 16.75 35.82 5.70
CA GLY A 58 17.08 34.58 5.02
C GLY A 58 18.23 34.77 4.06
N ASN A 59 19.45 34.39 4.46
CA ASN A 59 20.55 34.17 3.55
C ASN A 59 21.36 32.93 3.97
N GLY A 60 21.27 31.88 3.16
CA GLY A 60 21.93 30.60 3.42
C GLY A 60 21.51 29.54 2.43
N ASN A 61 21.82 29.80 1.16
CA ASN A 61 21.73 28.86 0.06
C ASN A 61 22.55 27.60 0.39
N GLY A 62 21.85 26.54 0.81
CA GLY A 62 22.40 25.23 1.05
C GLY A 62 21.54 24.24 0.30
N GLU A 63 21.78 24.13 -1.01
CA GLU A 63 21.28 23.02 -1.82
C GLU A 63 21.88 21.73 -1.26
N ASN A 64 21.15 21.14 -0.31
CA ASN A 64 21.37 19.79 0.15
C ASN A 64 20.92 18.88 -1.01
N GLU A 65 21.79 18.69 -2.00
CA GLU A 65 21.58 17.67 -3.01
C GLU A 65 21.69 16.30 -2.33
N ALA A 66 20.54 15.83 -1.85
CA ALA A 66 20.33 14.44 -1.49
C ALA A 66 20.75 13.55 -2.69
N PRO A 67 21.30 12.35 -2.45
CA PRO A 67 21.64 11.44 -3.53
C PRO A 67 20.43 11.28 -4.45
N SER A 68 20.62 11.60 -5.73
CA SER A 68 19.62 11.42 -6.77
C SER A 68 19.35 9.93 -6.92
N ASP A 69 18.29 9.43 -6.28
CA ASP A 69 17.77 8.08 -6.52
C ASP A 69 17.54 7.90 -8.03
N GLU A 70 18.08 6.84 -8.62
CA GLU A 70 17.89 6.55 -10.05
C GLU A 70 16.39 6.34 -10.33
N VAL A 71 15.82 7.20 -11.19
CA VAL A 71 14.43 7.05 -11.63
C VAL A 71 14.35 5.99 -12.72
N LYS A 72 13.56 4.95 -12.47
CA LYS A 72 13.26 3.85 -13.40
C LYS A 72 11.86 4.02 -13.96
N GLN A 73 11.62 3.46 -15.14
CA GLN A 73 10.31 3.48 -15.79
C GLN A 73 9.96 2.09 -16.30
N ASP A 74 8.77 1.62 -15.97
CA ASP A 74 8.24 0.33 -16.39
C ASP A 74 6.76 0.44 -16.81
N SER A 75 6.23 -0.69 -17.29
CA SER A 75 4.80 -0.85 -17.57
C SER A 75 4.31 -2.20 -17.07
N GLY A 76 3.02 -2.31 -16.81
CA GLY A 76 2.47 -3.51 -16.18
C GLY A 76 0.96 -3.51 -16.09
N THR A 77 0.45 -4.56 -15.45
CA THR A 77 -0.97 -4.72 -15.12
C THR A 77 -1.17 -4.38 -13.64
N TYR A 78 -2.00 -3.39 -13.35
CA TYR A 78 -2.39 -3.06 -11.98
C TYR A 78 -3.24 -4.19 -11.38
N LEU A 79 -2.88 -4.67 -10.19
CA LEU A 79 -3.56 -5.78 -9.52
C LEU A 79 -4.46 -5.32 -8.37
N GLY A 80 -4.12 -4.23 -7.70
CA GLY A 80 -4.91 -3.64 -6.62
C GLY A 80 -4.09 -2.83 -5.63
N GLN A 81 -4.77 -2.27 -4.62
CA GLN A 81 -4.14 -1.71 -3.42
C GLN A 81 -4.01 -2.81 -2.36
N ILE A 82 -2.84 -2.89 -1.72
CA ILE A 82 -2.60 -3.69 -0.52
C ILE A 82 -3.08 -2.90 0.70
N ASP A 83 -2.75 -1.60 0.72
CA ASP A 83 -3.19 -0.60 1.68
C ASP A 83 -3.21 0.79 1.00
N GLY A 84 -3.58 1.85 1.74
CA GLY A 84 -3.67 3.22 1.19
C GLY A 84 -2.35 3.85 0.77
N HIS A 85 -1.22 3.16 0.94
CA HIS A 85 0.12 3.61 0.54
C HIS A 85 0.79 2.66 -0.44
N THR A 86 0.23 1.48 -0.68
CA THR A 86 0.94 0.38 -1.37
C THR A 86 0.04 -0.26 -2.40
N ILE A 87 0.55 -0.36 -3.63
CA ILE A 87 -0.12 -1.04 -4.74
C ILE A 87 0.67 -2.23 -5.25
N GLU A 88 -0.03 -3.17 -5.86
CA GLU A 88 0.57 -4.32 -6.52
C GLU A 88 0.44 -4.21 -8.04
N ILE A 89 1.56 -4.39 -8.75
CA ILE A 89 1.63 -4.35 -10.22
C ILE A 89 2.34 -5.60 -10.70
N ARG A 90 1.78 -6.24 -11.73
CA ARG A 90 2.48 -7.23 -12.55
C ARG A 90 3.30 -6.54 -13.62
N ILE A 91 4.62 -6.55 -13.51
CA ILE A 91 5.50 -5.84 -14.45
C ILE A 91 5.60 -6.63 -15.77
N SER A 92 5.50 -5.94 -16.90
CA SER A 92 5.64 -6.57 -18.21
C SER A 92 7.09 -6.92 -18.52
N GLY A 93 7.33 -8.12 -19.05
CA GLY A 93 8.65 -8.54 -19.53
C GLY A 93 9.63 -9.00 -18.44
N VAL A 94 9.20 -9.11 -17.18
CA VAL A 94 9.99 -9.72 -16.10
C VAL A 94 9.64 -11.21 -15.94
N PRO A 95 10.56 -12.08 -15.49
CA PRO A 95 10.26 -13.48 -15.17
C PRO A 95 9.20 -13.61 -14.07
N GLU A 96 8.40 -14.68 -14.10
CA GLU A 96 7.32 -14.94 -13.13
C GLU A 96 7.83 -14.98 -11.67
N GLU A 97 9.07 -15.42 -11.44
CA GLU A 97 9.69 -15.42 -10.10
C GLU A 97 9.93 -14.02 -9.50
N LYS A 98 9.77 -12.96 -10.32
CA LYS A 98 9.91 -11.56 -9.94
C LYS A 98 8.56 -10.81 -9.95
N ASP A 99 7.46 -11.55 -10.04
CA ASP A 99 6.09 -11.10 -10.21
C ASP A 99 5.14 -11.76 -9.18
N PRO A 100 4.14 -11.06 -8.62
CA PRO A 100 3.89 -9.62 -8.68
C PRO A 100 4.82 -8.80 -7.77
N ARG A 101 4.83 -7.47 -7.95
CA ARG A 101 5.60 -6.55 -7.10
C ARG A 101 4.74 -5.50 -6.42
N ALA A 102 5.03 -5.28 -5.14
CA ALA A 102 4.47 -4.20 -4.36
C ALA A 102 5.30 -2.92 -4.51
N PHE A 103 4.63 -1.78 -4.62
CA PHE A 103 5.21 -0.46 -4.72
C PHE A 103 4.54 0.48 -3.75
N GLN A 104 5.34 1.27 -3.03
CA GLN A 104 4.82 2.40 -2.26
C GLN A 104 4.43 3.54 -3.20
N LEU A 105 3.40 4.28 -2.84
CA LEU A 105 3.02 5.51 -3.52
C LEU A 105 3.79 6.68 -2.88
N SER A 106 4.36 7.54 -3.71
CA SER A 106 4.81 8.84 -3.23
C SER A 106 3.62 9.67 -2.72
N GLY A 107 3.85 10.63 -1.82
CA GLY A 107 2.77 11.46 -1.27
C GLY A 107 1.92 12.14 -2.35
N LYS A 108 2.57 12.67 -3.41
CA LYS A 108 1.88 13.25 -4.56
C LYS A 108 0.95 12.25 -5.26
N VAL A 109 1.46 11.05 -5.56
CA VAL A 109 0.66 10.02 -6.24
C VAL A 109 -0.48 9.54 -5.35
N GLN A 110 -0.23 9.40 -4.04
CA GLN A 110 -1.23 8.97 -3.07
C GLN A 110 -2.41 9.95 -2.98
N GLU A 111 -2.13 11.26 -2.92
CA GLU A 111 -3.17 12.31 -2.85
C GLU A 111 -4.12 12.28 -4.06
N GLU A 112 -3.61 11.91 -5.22
CA GLU A 112 -4.37 11.89 -6.48
C GLU A 112 -4.90 10.49 -6.84
N PHE A 113 -4.48 9.43 -6.14
CA PHE A 113 -4.61 8.05 -6.61
C PHE A 113 -6.06 7.62 -6.87
N GLU A 114 -6.98 7.97 -5.97
CA GLU A 114 -8.41 7.66 -6.11
C GLU A 114 -9.02 8.30 -7.37
N SER A 115 -8.55 9.50 -7.73
CA SER A 115 -9.06 10.25 -8.90
C SER A 115 -8.67 9.61 -10.23
N TYR A 116 -7.62 8.79 -10.25
CA TYR A 116 -7.16 8.11 -11.46
C TYR A 116 -8.11 6.97 -11.90
N GLY A 117 -8.95 6.47 -10.99
CA GLY A 117 -9.98 5.47 -11.31
C GLY A 117 -9.40 4.17 -11.86
N PHE A 118 -8.26 3.70 -11.33
CA PHE A 118 -7.67 2.43 -11.72
C PHE A 118 -8.53 1.26 -11.23
N GLU A 119 -8.74 0.30 -12.13
CA GLU A 119 -9.39 -0.98 -11.86
C GLU A 119 -8.37 -2.11 -12.06
N THR A 120 -8.50 -3.18 -11.26
CA THR A 120 -7.68 -4.39 -11.43
C THR A 120 -7.73 -4.87 -12.88
N GLY A 121 -6.56 -5.10 -13.48
CA GLY A 121 -6.41 -5.49 -14.88
C GLY A 121 -6.00 -4.33 -15.82
N ASP A 122 -6.07 -3.09 -15.34
CA ASP A 122 -5.65 -1.93 -16.12
C ASP A 122 -4.16 -2.00 -16.49
N GLN A 123 -3.87 -1.66 -17.74
CA GLN A 123 -2.49 -1.46 -18.18
C GLN A 123 -2.02 -0.09 -17.72
N VAL A 124 -0.87 -0.07 -17.04
CA VAL A 124 -0.29 1.15 -16.48
C VAL A 124 1.15 1.31 -16.95
N LYS A 125 1.56 2.58 -17.09
CA LYS A 125 2.95 2.98 -17.21
C LYS A 125 3.30 3.81 -15.99
N PHE A 126 4.48 3.58 -15.42
CA PHE A 126 4.84 4.23 -14.17
C PHE A 126 6.34 4.49 -14.08
N LYS A 127 6.70 5.50 -13.30
CA LYS A 127 8.07 5.80 -12.90
C LYS A 127 8.23 5.59 -11.40
N TYR A 128 9.36 5.05 -10.99
CA TYR A 128 9.63 4.75 -9.60
C TYR A 128 11.11 4.91 -9.25
N THR A 129 11.39 5.15 -7.98
CA THR A 129 12.74 5.12 -7.40
C THR A 129 12.95 3.84 -6.61
N VAL A 130 14.21 3.44 -6.41
CA VAL A 130 14.58 2.32 -5.54
C VAL A 130 15.49 2.85 -4.45
N GLN A 131 15.08 2.65 -3.20
CA GLN A 131 15.85 3.02 -2.01
C GLN A 131 16.34 1.77 -1.31
N GLU A 132 17.65 1.67 -1.13
CA GLU A 132 18.29 0.52 -0.48
C GLU A 132 18.48 0.79 1.02
N HIS A 133 17.90 -0.06 1.86
CA HIS A 133 18.06 -0.07 3.31
C HIS A 133 18.74 -1.38 3.74
N GLY A 134 20.05 -1.47 3.47
CA GLY A 134 20.84 -2.65 3.79
C GLY A 134 20.53 -3.81 2.84
N GLN A 135 19.75 -4.78 3.31
CA GLN A 135 19.34 -5.96 2.51
C GLN A 135 17.93 -5.84 1.93
N VAL A 136 17.23 -4.75 2.24
CA VAL A 136 15.85 -4.51 1.81
C VAL A 136 15.83 -3.30 0.88
N SER A 137 15.12 -3.41 -0.23
CA SER A 137 14.91 -2.32 -1.17
C SER A 137 13.44 -1.89 -1.13
N THR A 138 13.18 -0.60 -1.05
CA THR A 138 11.84 0.00 -1.17
C THR A 138 11.69 0.57 -2.57
N MET A 139 10.58 0.27 -3.23
CA MET A 139 10.25 0.80 -4.56
C MET A 139 9.10 1.80 -4.41
N THR A 140 9.32 3.06 -4.80
CA THR A 140 8.33 4.13 -4.63
C THR A 140 7.93 4.74 -5.96
N ILE A 141 6.65 4.67 -6.31
CA ILE A 141 6.08 5.25 -7.52
C ILE A 141 5.94 6.76 -7.36
N ILE A 142 6.54 7.48 -8.30
CA ILE A 142 6.52 8.96 -8.35
C ILE A 142 5.60 9.50 -9.45
N GLU A 143 5.29 8.68 -10.46
CA GLU A 143 4.32 8.97 -11.53
C GLU A 143 3.67 7.65 -12.00
N ILE A 144 2.37 7.65 -12.24
CA ILE A 144 1.64 6.51 -12.80
C ILE A 144 0.49 7.00 -13.68
N GLU A 145 0.27 6.35 -14.81
CA GLU A 145 -0.81 6.67 -15.74
C GLU A 145 -1.40 5.40 -16.36
N LYS A 146 -2.71 5.43 -16.67
CA LYS A 146 -3.38 4.37 -17.43
C LYS A 146 -2.95 4.44 -18.89
N ILE A 147 -2.55 3.31 -19.45
CA ILE A 147 -2.31 3.18 -20.89
C ILE A 147 -3.68 3.09 -21.56
N GLN A 148 -4.06 4.13 -22.30
CA GLN A 148 -5.29 4.10 -23.10
C GLN A 148 -5.05 3.26 -24.36
N ASN A 149 -5.83 2.20 -24.53
CA ASN A 149 -5.88 1.46 -25.79
C ASN A 149 -6.80 2.23 -26.75
N CYS A 150 -6.23 2.88 -27.76
CA CYS A 150 -6.96 3.52 -28.85
C CYS A 150 -7.58 2.50 -29.81
#